data_AF-A0A2D2BZ80-F1
#
_entry.id   AF-A0A2D2BZ80-F1
#
_cell.length_a   1.000
_cell.length_b   1.000
_cell.length_c   1.000
_cell.angle_alpha   90.00
_cell.angle_beta   90.00
_cell.angle_gamma   90.00
#
_symmetry.space_group_name_H-M   'P 1'
#
loop_
_entity.id
_entity.type
_entity.pdbx_description
1 polymer ?
#
loop_
_entity_poly.entity_id
_entity_poly.type
_entity_poly.pdbx_seq_one_letter_code
_entity_poly.pdbx_strand_id
1 'polypeptide(L)'
;MSATGAQAPELRVQHWIGGDGHRLDVPLKLSDIGSGPKILFAFQHWCRGCHLHGFPTLQRLHRALESRGVGFAVVQTVFEGAQENTFEKLRVNQLQYGLPVAFGHDEPPPGAPFPTLMGDYHTRGTPWFVVIDADGHIVFSDFHLDADRLVAELERA
;
A
#
# COMPACT_ATOMS: atom_id res chain seq x y z
N MET A 1 -9.09 -13.10 -12.57
CA MET A 1 -10.23 -12.18 -12.48
C MET A 1 -9.70 -10.88 -11.91
N SER A 2 -9.97 -9.74 -12.54
CA SER A 2 -9.57 -8.43 -11.98
C SER A 2 -10.35 -8.21 -10.68
N ALA A 3 -9.69 -7.76 -9.60
CA ALA A 3 -10.32 -7.52 -8.30
C ALA A 3 -11.29 -6.32 -8.30
N THR A 4 -11.44 -5.63 -9.43
CA THR A 4 -12.28 -4.45 -9.61
C THR A 4 -13.76 -4.76 -9.33
N GLY A 5 -14.38 -4.01 -8.41
CA GLY A 5 -15.78 -4.13 -7.99
C GLY A 5 -16.01 -5.04 -6.78
N ALA A 6 -14.99 -5.74 -6.28
CA ALA A 6 -15.09 -6.53 -5.05
C ALA A 6 -14.91 -5.68 -3.79
N GLN A 7 -15.52 -6.08 -2.68
CA GLN A 7 -15.22 -5.51 -1.37
C GLN A 7 -13.74 -5.73 -1.05
N ALA A 8 -13.05 -4.68 -0.60
CA ALA A 8 -11.67 -4.78 -0.17
C ALA A 8 -11.55 -5.70 1.05
N PRO A 9 -10.75 -6.79 0.98
CA PRO A 9 -10.49 -7.64 2.13
C PRO A 9 -9.77 -6.87 3.24
N GLU A 10 -10.04 -7.21 4.50
CA GLU A 10 -9.33 -6.59 5.62
C GLU A 10 -7.83 -6.93 5.59
N LEU A 11 -6.99 -6.05 6.13
CA LEU A 11 -5.55 -6.25 6.17
C LEU A 11 -5.18 -7.31 7.23
N ARG A 12 -4.57 -8.41 6.78
CA ARG A 12 -4.03 -9.47 7.69
C ARG A 12 -2.56 -9.28 8.05
N VAL A 13 -1.95 -8.18 7.60
CA VAL A 13 -0.56 -7.82 7.86
C VAL A 13 -0.34 -7.58 9.36
N GLN A 14 0.55 -8.33 9.97
CA GLN A 14 0.70 -8.37 11.44
C GLN A 14 1.64 -7.32 12.02
N HIS A 15 2.55 -6.78 11.22
CA HIS A 15 3.64 -5.93 11.69
C HIS A 15 3.63 -4.60 10.98
N TRP A 16 3.55 -3.52 11.74
CA TRP A 16 3.40 -2.16 11.21
C TRP A 16 4.28 -1.17 11.95
N ILE A 17 4.68 -0.12 11.24
CA ILE A 17 5.06 1.17 11.81
C ILE A 17 4.01 2.22 11.43
N GLY A 18 3.74 3.15 12.35
CA GLY A 18 2.89 4.32 12.12
C GLY A 18 3.57 5.38 11.25
N GLY A 19 2.86 6.48 10.98
CA GLY A 19 3.39 7.61 10.21
C GLY A 19 4.57 8.33 10.88
N ASP A 20 4.70 8.21 12.20
CA ASP A 20 5.84 8.68 12.98
C ASP A 20 7.06 7.74 12.89
N GLY A 21 6.85 6.51 12.41
CA GLY A 21 7.85 5.45 12.31
C GLY A 21 7.96 4.57 13.56
N HIS A 22 7.11 4.77 14.56
CA HIS A 22 7.05 3.89 15.73
C HIS A 22 6.24 2.63 15.42
N ARG A 23 6.63 1.52 16.05
CA ARG A 23 5.91 0.25 15.89
C ARG A 23 4.50 0.37 16.48
N LEU A 24 3.51 -0.14 15.77
CA LEU A 24 2.14 -0.22 16.28
C LEU A 24 1.98 -1.47 17.14
N ASP A 25 1.29 -1.33 18.28
CA ASP A 25 1.01 -2.44 19.21
C ASP A 25 -0.09 -3.38 18.66
N VAL A 26 -0.96 -2.86 17.79
CA VAL A 26 -2.02 -3.60 17.12
C VAL A 26 -1.88 -3.47 15.60
N PRO A 27 -2.21 -4.52 14.84
CA PRO A 27 -2.26 -4.44 13.38
C PRO A 27 -3.20 -3.33 12.89
N LEU A 28 -2.78 -2.62 11.85
CA LEU A 28 -3.57 -1.58 11.20
C LEU A 28 -4.77 -2.20 10.47
N LYS A 29 -5.97 -1.66 10.69
CA LYS A 29 -7.16 -2.00 9.91
C LYS A 29 -7.41 -0.99 8.81
N LEU A 30 -8.17 -1.37 7.79
CA LEU A 30 -8.62 -0.44 6.75
C LEU A 30 -9.34 0.78 7.35
N SER A 31 -10.15 0.59 8.40
CA SER A 31 -10.84 1.68 9.08
C SER A 31 -9.90 2.72 9.70
N ASP A 32 -8.69 2.30 10.10
CA ASP A 32 -7.71 3.16 10.78
C ASP A 32 -6.96 4.06 9.78
N ILE A 33 -6.98 3.70 8.49
CA ILE A 33 -6.40 4.48 7.40
C ILE A 33 -7.26 5.71 7.07
N GLY A 34 -8.55 5.68 7.45
CA GLY A 34 -9.50 6.77 7.27
C GLY A 34 -10.89 6.28 6.84
N SER A 35 -11.89 7.15 6.94
CA SER A 35 -13.27 6.84 6.50
C SER A 35 -13.49 7.05 5.00
N GLY A 36 -12.63 7.84 4.33
CA GLY A 36 -12.71 8.13 2.91
C GLY A 36 -12.11 7.03 2.01
N PRO A 37 -11.91 7.35 0.72
CA PRO A 37 -11.18 6.50 -0.22
C PRO A 37 -9.77 6.19 0.29
N LYS A 38 -9.21 5.05 -0.13
CA LYS A 38 -7.91 4.57 0.35
C LYS A 38 -7.03 4.14 -0.80
N ILE A 39 -5.74 4.39 -0.68
CA ILE A 39 -4.73 3.89 -1.61
C ILE A 39 -3.75 3.02 -0.84
N LEU A 40 -3.71 1.74 -1.23
CA LEU A 40 -2.70 0.79 -0.76
C LEU A 40 -1.59 0.68 -1.80
N PHE A 41 -0.34 0.76 -1.35
CA PHE A 41 0.83 0.57 -2.20
C PHE A 41 1.66 -0.63 -1.73
N ALA A 42 1.76 -1.66 -2.56
CA ALA A 42 2.60 -2.81 -2.28
C ALA A 42 3.98 -2.65 -2.93
N PHE A 43 5.03 -2.92 -2.16
CA PHE A 43 6.42 -2.77 -2.60
C PHE A 43 7.34 -3.87 -2.06
N GLN A 44 8.56 -3.91 -2.58
CA GLN A 44 9.71 -4.58 -1.96
C GLN A 44 10.88 -3.60 -1.94
N HIS A 45 11.68 -3.61 -0.88
CA HIS A 45 12.83 -2.72 -0.71
C HIS A 45 13.89 -2.87 -1.81
N TRP A 46 14.04 -4.05 -2.40
CA TRP A 46 15.00 -4.24 -3.50
C TRP A 46 14.40 -4.01 -4.90
N CYS A 47 13.10 -3.74 -5.00
CA CYS A 47 12.41 -3.69 -6.27
C CYS A 47 12.69 -2.37 -6.99
N ARG A 48 13.51 -2.42 -8.04
CA ARG A 48 13.86 -1.26 -8.86
C ARG A 48 12.63 -0.50 -9.38
N GLY A 49 11.57 -1.21 -9.77
CA GLY A 49 10.32 -0.60 -10.22
C GLY A 49 9.60 0.20 -9.13
N CYS A 50 9.63 -0.29 -7.88
CA CYS A 50 9.09 0.46 -6.73
C CYS A 50 9.84 1.77 -6.54
N HIS A 51 11.16 1.75 -6.63
CA HIS A 51 11.98 2.94 -6.39
C HIS A 51 11.95 3.96 -7.53
N LEU A 52 11.89 3.50 -8.79
CA LEU A 52 11.89 4.37 -9.96
C LEU A 52 10.51 4.93 -10.32
N HIS A 53 9.44 4.19 -10.03
CA HIS A 53 8.09 4.53 -10.50
C HIS A 53 7.05 4.51 -9.39
N GLY A 54 7.03 3.45 -8.55
CA GLY A 54 6.03 3.28 -7.50
C GLY A 54 6.03 4.39 -6.45
N PHE A 55 7.11 4.54 -5.69
CA PHE A 55 7.22 5.57 -4.65
C PHE A 55 7.07 7.00 -5.21
N PRO A 56 7.68 7.38 -6.35
CA PRO A 56 7.43 8.69 -6.96
C PRO A 56 5.95 8.94 -7.29
N THR A 57 5.23 7.92 -7.78
CA THR A 57 3.78 7.99 -8.04
C THR A 57 3.01 8.18 -6.73
N LEU A 58 3.33 7.39 -5.71
CA LEU A 58 2.71 7.50 -4.39
C LEU A 58 2.93 8.87 -3.74
N GLN A 59 4.13 9.45 -3.83
CA GLN A 59 4.41 10.80 -3.31
C GLN A 59 3.53 11.87 -3.97
N ARG A 60 3.31 11.78 -5.28
CA ARG A 60 2.43 12.73 -6.00
C ARG A 60 0.99 12.59 -5.51
N LEU A 61 0.49 11.36 -5.44
CA LEU A 61 -0.86 11.07 -4.94
C LEU A 61 -1.05 11.56 -3.51
N HIS A 62 -0.11 11.24 -2.61
CA HIS A 62 -0.16 11.65 -1.21
C HIS A 62 -0.27 13.18 -1.09
N ARG A 63 0.65 13.92 -1.72
CA ARG A 63 0.67 15.39 -1.68
C ARG A 63 -0.62 16.02 -2.20
N ALA A 64 -1.23 15.41 -3.23
CA ALA A 64 -2.43 15.95 -3.86
C ALA A 64 -3.73 15.60 -3.10
N LEU A 65 -3.76 14.45 -2.41
CA LEU A 65 -5.01 13.84 -1.93
C LEU A 65 -5.11 13.67 -0.41
N GLU A 66 -4.01 13.77 0.35
CA GLU A 66 -4.05 13.58 1.81
C GLU A 66 -5.02 14.57 2.49
N SER A 67 -4.99 15.85 2.08
CA SER A 67 -5.84 16.91 2.61
C SER A 67 -7.30 16.80 2.15
N ARG A 68 -7.57 15.90 1.19
CA ARG A 68 -8.89 15.62 0.63
C ARG A 68 -9.57 14.40 1.27
N GLY A 69 -8.98 13.86 2.34
CA GLY A 69 -9.54 12.72 3.08
C GLY A 69 -9.26 11.36 2.42
N VAL A 70 -8.32 11.29 1.47
CA VAL A 70 -7.82 10.01 0.95
C VAL A 70 -6.78 9.46 1.92
N GLY A 71 -7.04 8.25 2.42
CA GLY A 71 -6.13 7.54 3.31
C GLY A 71 -5.08 6.73 2.55
N PHE A 72 -3.92 6.53 3.15
CA PHE A 72 -2.79 5.85 2.54
C PHE A 72 -2.18 4.82 3.48
N ALA A 73 -1.83 3.66 2.93
CA ALA A 73 -0.96 2.70 3.60
C ALA A 73 -0.01 2.03 2.60
N VAL A 74 1.18 1.71 3.08
CA VAL A 74 2.22 1.07 2.28
C VAL A 74 2.51 -0.30 2.86
N VAL A 75 2.69 -1.32 2.03
CA VAL A 75 2.92 -2.69 2.49
C VAL A 75 4.11 -3.30 1.76
N GLN A 76 5.14 -3.68 2.51
CA GLN A 76 6.24 -4.48 1.99
C GLN A 76 5.78 -5.94 1.89
N THR A 77 5.55 -6.41 0.67
CA THR A 77 5.11 -7.80 0.42
C THR A 77 6.32 -8.68 0.13
N VAL A 78 6.68 -9.53 1.10
CA VAL A 78 7.92 -10.31 1.07
C VAL A 78 7.67 -11.68 0.41
N PHE A 79 7.51 -11.72 -0.91
CA PHE A 79 7.38 -13.00 -1.64
C PHE A 79 8.72 -13.56 -2.15
N GLU A 80 9.79 -12.78 -2.04
CA GLU A 80 11.17 -13.18 -2.38
C GLU A 80 12.17 -12.27 -1.64
N GLY A 81 13.43 -12.73 -1.54
CA GLY A 81 14.52 -11.92 -0.99
C GLY A 81 14.30 -11.45 0.45
N ALA A 82 13.79 -12.31 1.34
CA ALA A 82 13.41 -11.94 2.71
C ALA A 82 14.55 -11.26 3.50
N GLN A 83 15.79 -11.67 3.27
CA GLN A 83 16.98 -11.06 3.89
C GLN A 83 17.21 -9.59 3.48
N GLU A 84 16.74 -9.18 2.31
CA GLU A 84 16.83 -7.79 1.84
C GLU A 84 15.58 -6.98 2.21
N ASN A 85 14.44 -7.66 2.27
CA ASN A 85 13.13 -7.09 2.54
C ASN A 85 12.78 -7.24 4.03
N THR A 86 13.62 -6.78 4.95
CA THR A 86 13.38 -6.90 6.41
C THR A 86 12.39 -5.87 6.95
N PHE A 87 11.92 -6.05 8.19
CA PHE A 87 11.03 -5.11 8.88
C PHE A 87 11.64 -3.71 9.01
N GLU A 88 12.95 -3.62 9.26
CA GLU A 88 13.65 -2.34 9.44
C GLU A 88 13.64 -1.49 8.17
N LYS A 89 13.53 -2.14 6.99
CA LYS A 89 13.46 -1.44 5.71
C LYS A 89 12.19 -0.63 5.56
N LEU A 90 11.13 -0.90 6.31
CA LEU A 90 9.95 -0.05 6.32
C LEU A 90 10.33 1.40 6.64
N ARG A 91 11.06 1.62 7.74
CA ARG A 91 11.45 2.96 8.18
C ARG A 91 12.46 3.61 7.22
N VAL A 92 13.37 2.84 6.64
CA VAL A 92 14.31 3.34 5.62
C VAL A 92 13.55 3.94 4.44
N ASN A 93 12.58 3.21 3.88
CA ASN A 93 11.80 3.68 2.73
C ASN A 93 10.86 4.83 3.11
N GLN A 94 10.22 4.76 4.28
CA GLN A 94 9.34 5.81 4.78
C GLN A 94 10.06 7.16 4.88
N LEU A 95 11.29 7.16 5.41
CA LEU A 95 12.15 8.35 5.51
C LEU A 95 12.67 8.79 4.13
N GLN A 96 13.18 7.87 3.32
CA GLN A 96 13.74 8.16 2.00
C GLN A 96 12.73 8.88 1.10
N TYR A 97 11.45 8.50 1.18
CA TYR A 97 10.39 9.08 0.37
C TYR A 97 9.53 10.11 1.11
N GLY A 98 9.83 10.42 2.38
CA GLY A 98 9.10 11.42 3.15
C GLY A 98 7.59 11.17 3.17
N LEU A 99 7.19 9.92 3.39
CA LEU A 99 5.79 9.47 3.40
C LEU A 99 5.34 9.22 4.84
N PRO A 100 4.71 10.18 5.54
CA PRO A 100 4.32 10.06 6.94
C PRO A 100 3.04 9.22 7.13
N VAL A 101 3.00 8.04 6.52
CA VAL A 101 1.86 7.10 6.52
C VAL A 101 2.29 5.77 7.14
N ALA A 102 1.33 4.90 7.44
CA ALA A 102 1.65 3.60 7.99
C ALA A 102 2.33 2.69 6.96
N PHE A 103 3.35 1.96 7.40
CA PHE A 103 4.07 0.96 6.60
C PHE A 103 3.94 -0.41 7.27
N GLY A 104 3.47 -1.40 6.51
CA GLY A 104 3.26 -2.77 6.94
C GLY A 104 4.32 -3.71 6.37
N HIS A 105 4.68 -4.75 7.12
CA HIS A 105 5.59 -5.80 6.70
C HIS A 105 4.80 -7.11 6.63
N ASP A 106 4.61 -7.60 5.41
CA ASP A 106 3.77 -8.75 5.11
C ASP A 106 4.63 -9.90 4.58
N GLU A 107 4.89 -10.86 5.45
CA GLU A 107 5.56 -12.12 5.12
C GLU A 107 4.52 -13.22 4.88
N PRO A 108 4.85 -14.25 4.07
CA PRO A 108 3.99 -15.40 3.90
C PRO A 108 3.76 -16.10 5.25
N PRO A 109 2.50 -16.34 5.64
CA PRO A 109 2.21 -17.18 6.80
C PRO A 109 2.84 -18.57 6.65
N PRO A 110 3.07 -19.31 7.76
CA PRO A 110 3.58 -20.67 7.69
C PRO A 110 2.75 -21.55 6.74
N GLY A 111 3.43 -22.14 5.74
CA GLY A 111 2.80 -23.00 4.74
C GLY A 111 2.11 -22.27 3.57
N ALA A 112 2.09 -20.94 3.56
CA ALA A 112 1.57 -20.16 2.43
C ALA A 112 2.71 -19.81 1.45
N PRO A 113 2.45 -19.81 0.13
CA PRO A 113 3.46 -19.46 -0.87
C PRO A 113 3.68 -17.95 -1.02
N PHE A 114 2.72 -17.13 -0.57
CA PHE A 114 2.73 -15.69 -0.78
C PHE A 114 2.30 -14.91 0.48
N PRO A 115 2.71 -13.64 0.61
CA PRO A 115 2.20 -12.70 1.61
C PRO A 115 0.67 -12.57 1.57
N THR A 116 0.09 -12.19 2.71
CA THR A 116 -1.37 -12.15 2.87
C THR A 116 -2.05 -11.17 1.92
N LEU A 117 -1.48 -9.98 1.74
CA LEU A 117 -1.98 -8.96 0.82
C LEU A 117 -1.99 -9.47 -0.62
N MET A 118 -0.96 -10.20 -1.04
CA MET A 118 -0.90 -10.77 -2.39
C MET A 118 -2.02 -11.79 -2.62
N GLY A 119 -2.27 -12.66 -1.64
CA GLY A 119 -3.36 -13.63 -1.70
C GLY A 119 -4.74 -12.98 -1.72
N ASP A 120 -4.97 -12.03 -0.82
CA ASP A 120 -6.30 -11.45 -0.60
C ASP A 120 -6.67 -10.48 -1.74
N TYR A 121 -5.72 -9.65 -2.18
CA TYR A 121 -5.91 -8.65 -3.25
C TYR A 121 -5.53 -9.16 -4.65
N HIS A 122 -5.07 -10.42 -4.76
CA HIS A 122 -4.66 -11.05 -6.01
C HIS A 122 -3.59 -10.25 -6.78
N THR A 123 -2.67 -9.62 -6.04
CA THR A 123 -1.57 -8.86 -6.66
C THR A 123 -0.56 -9.81 -7.30
N ARG A 124 0.13 -9.35 -8.35
CA ARG A 124 1.01 -10.22 -9.17
C ARG A 124 2.50 -9.90 -9.03
N GLY A 125 2.86 -9.07 -8.06
CA GLY A 125 4.23 -8.62 -7.84
C GLY A 125 4.26 -7.20 -7.30
N THR A 126 5.41 -6.54 -7.45
CA THR A 126 5.61 -5.15 -7.02
C THR A 126 6.32 -4.33 -8.11
N PRO A 127 6.06 -3.01 -8.22
CA PRO A 127 5.10 -2.21 -7.46
C PRO A 127 3.65 -2.59 -7.76
N TRP A 128 2.73 -2.39 -6.81
CA TRP A 128 1.31 -2.59 -7.06
C TRP A 128 0.48 -1.54 -6.31
N PHE A 129 -0.53 -0.99 -6.97
CA PHE A 129 -1.48 -0.05 -6.39
C PHE A 129 -2.86 -0.69 -6.30
N VAL A 130 -3.53 -0.46 -5.17
CA VAL A 130 -4.96 -0.73 -5.00
C VAL A 130 -5.63 0.57 -4.59
N VAL A 131 -6.67 0.97 -5.32
CA VAL A 131 -7.53 2.10 -4.93
C VAL A 131 -8.87 1.54 -4.49
N ILE A 132 -9.28 1.95 -3.29
CA ILE A 132 -10.52 1.56 -2.64
C ILE A 132 -11.38 2.81 -2.53
N ASP A 133 -12.64 2.75 -2.94
CA ASP A 133 -13.57 3.88 -2.79
C ASP A 133 -14.04 4.06 -1.33
N ALA A 134 -14.86 5.08 -1.08
CA ALA A 134 -15.37 5.37 0.25
C ALA A 134 -16.32 4.29 0.80
N ASP A 135 -16.94 3.49 -0.08
CA ASP A 135 -17.82 2.38 0.28
C ASP A 135 -17.04 1.08 0.55
N GLY A 136 -15.72 1.09 0.31
CA GLY A 136 -14.83 -0.03 0.57
C GLY A 136 -14.69 -1.00 -0.61
N HIS A 137 -15.08 -0.63 -1.82
CA HIS A 137 -14.88 -1.44 -3.02
C HIS A 137 -13.55 -1.11 -3.71
N ILE A 138 -12.90 -2.14 -4.24
CA ILE A 138 -11.70 -1.98 -5.05
C ILE A 138 -12.11 -1.42 -6.41
N VAL A 139 -11.75 -0.17 -6.70
CA VAL A 139 -12.05 0.50 -7.99
C VAL A 139 -10.86 0.47 -8.95
N PHE A 140 -9.66 0.21 -8.45
CA PHE A 140 -8.45 0.04 -9.26
C PHE A 140 -7.48 -0.96 -8.59
N SER A 141 -6.81 -1.79 -9.39
CA SER A 141 -5.78 -2.73 -8.89
C SER A 141 -4.81 -3.11 -10.02
N ASP A 142 -3.62 -2.50 -10.08
CA ASP A 142 -2.60 -2.82 -11.09
C ASP A 142 -1.20 -2.27 -10.73
N PHE A 143 -0.19 -2.60 -11.54
CA PHE A 143 1.20 -2.14 -11.42
C PHE A 143 1.37 -0.63 -11.62
N HIS A 144 0.58 -0.03 -12.51
CA HIS A 144 0.77 1.35 -12.98
C HIS A 144 -0.47 2.17 -12.71
N LEU A 145 -0.37 3.12 -11.77
CA LEU A 145 -1.40 4.11 -11.52
C LEU A 145 -0.96 5.45 -12.10
N ASP A 146 -1.75 6.00 -13.01
CA ASP A 146 -1.54 7.36 -13.52
C ASP A 146 -2.00 8.36 -12.46
N ALA A 147 -1.04 8.96 -11.76
CA ALA A 147 -1.31 9.88 -10.66
C ALA A 147 -2.06 11.12 -11.13
N ASP A 148 -1.65 11.70 -12.27
CA ASP A 148 -2.19 12.97 -12.75
C ASP A 148 -3.63 12.77 -13.22
N ARG A 149 -3.90 11.65 -13.89
CA ARG A 149 -5.25 11.28 -14.27
C ARG A 149 -6.15 11.05 -13.05
N LEU A 150 -5.71 10.30 -12.04
CA LEU A 150 -6.53 10.03 -10.86
C LEU A 150 -6.84 11.32 -10.09
N VAL A 151 -5.84 12.19 -9.90
CA VAL A 151 -6.03 13.49 -9.24
C VAL A 151 -7.04 14.33 -10.02
N ALA A 152 -6.91 14.42 -11.35
CA ALA A 152 -7.82 15.19 -12.19
C ALA A 152 -9.26 14.62 -12.19
N GLU A 153 -9.42 13.30 -12.14
CA GLU A 153 -10.74 12.67 -12.02
C GLU A 153 -11.39 13.00 -10.67
N LEU A 154 -10.62 12.99 -9.58
CA LEU A 154 -11.10 13.35 -8.25
C LEU A 154 -11.39 14.85 -8.10
N GLU A 155 -10.65 15.74 -8.75
CA GLU A 155 -10.91 17.20 -8.74
C GLU A 155 -12.23 17.60 -9.44
N ARG A 156 -12.76 16.75 -10.32
CA ARG A 156 -13.99 17.00 -11.08
C ARG A 156 -15.25 16.46 -10.42
N ALA A 157 -15.11 15.63 -9.39
CA ALA A 157 -16.19 15.05 -8.60
C ALA A 157 -16.49 15.92 -7.36
#